data_AF-A0A964XPP6-F1
#
_entry.id   AF-A0A964XPP6-F1
#
_cell.length_a   1.000
_cell.length_b   1.000
_cell.length_c   1.000
_cell.angle_alpha   90.00
_cell.angle_beta   90.00
_cell.angle_gamma   90.00
#
_symmetry.space_group_name_H-M   'P 1'
#
loop_
_entity.id
_entity.type
_entity.pdbx_description
1 polymer ?
#
loop_
_entity_poly.entity_id
_entity_poly.type
_entity_poly.pdbx_seq_one_letter_code
_entity_poly.pdbx_strand_id
1 'polypeptide(L)'
;MKRSGILNRQLAGALAELGHGDGVLVCDAGMPIPDGPRVVDLAFRAGTPSFAEVLDGLLDELVIEGGTAADEIRAANPEAAALVESRLPELRLVPHEELKRLTSGARLVVRTGEARPYANVLLRCGVFF
;
A
#
# COMPACT_ATOMS: atom_id res chain seq x y z
N MET A 1 -20.43 -15.47 -0.40
CA MET A 1 -19.75 -15.07 0.86
C MET A 1 -18.36 -15.69 0.86
N LYS A 2 -17.28 -14.89 0.93
CA LYS A 2 -15.88 -15.37 1.00
C LYS A 2 -15.64 -15.99 2.40
N ARG A 3 -14.85 -17.07 2.49
CA ARG A 3 -14.60 -17.80 3.76
C ARG A 3 -13.40 -17.26 4.55
N SER A 4 -12.45 -16.62 3.90
CA SER A 4 -11.19 -16.11 4.49
C SER A 4 -10.60 -14.99 3.64
N GLY A 5 -9.53 -14.35 4.13
CA GLY A 5 -8.85 -13.22 3.48
C GLY A 5 -9.66 -11.92 3.52
N ILE A 6 -9.26 -10.96 2.69
CA ILE A 6 -9.90 -9.68 2.44
C ILE A 6 -11.32 -9.90 1.95
N LEU A 7 -12.27 -9.42 2.76
CA LEU A 7 -13.71 -9.51 2.51
C LEU A 7 -14.27 -8.33 1.73
N ASN A 8 -13.55 -7.20 1.68
CA ASN A 8 -14.00 -6.03 0.94
C ASN A 8 -14.13 -6.40 -0.55
N ARG A 9 -15.35 -6.38 -1.07
CA ARG A 9 -15.67 -6.84 -2.43
C ARG A 9 -14.90 -6.09 -3.53
N GLN A 10 -14.67 -4.80 -3.33
CA GLN A 10 -13.99 -3.95 -4.33
C GLN A 10 -12.50 -4.21 -4.31
N LEU A 11 -11.92 -4.33 -3.11
CA LEU A 11 -10.52 -4.70 -2.94
C LEU A 11 -10.25 -6.10 -3.46
N ALA A 12 -10.99 -7.11 -3.00
CA ALA A 12 -10.82 -8.49 -3.43
C ALA A 12 -10.94 -8.65 -4.96
N GLY A 13 -11.88 -7.94 -5.59
CA GLY A 13 -11.98 -7.91 -7.06
C GLY A 13 -10.78 -7.25 -7.72
N ALA A 14 -10.32 -6.12 -7.20
CA ALA A 14 -9.13 -5.43 -7.72
C ALA A 14 -7.85 -6.25 -7.57
N LEU A 15 -7.69 -6.99 -6.46
CA LEU A 15 -6.52 -7.85 -6.24
C LEU A 15 -6.47 -9.02 -7.24
N ALA A 16 -7.62 -9.59 -7.59
CA ALA A 16 -7.71 -10.68 -8.56
C ALA A 16 -7.36 -10.26 -10.00
N GLU A 17 -7.30 -8.96 -10.28
CA GLU A 17 -6.93 -8.40 -11.59
C GLU A 17 -5.43 -8.09 -11.71
N LEU A 18 -4.65 -8.23 -10.63
CA LEU A 18 -3.22 -7.90 -10.60
C LEU A 18 -2.37 -8.97 -11.31
N GLY A 19 -1.37 -8.51 -12.05
CA GLY A 19 -0.32 -9.33 -12.66
C GLY A 19 1.08 -9.00 -12.13
N HIS A 20 2.07 -9.79 -12.56
CA HIS A 20 3.48 -9.52 -12.24
C HIS A 20 3.91 -8.14 -12.76
N GLY A 21 4.58 -7.38 -11.91
CA GLY A 21 5.04 -6.02 -12.18
C GLY A 21 4.01 -4.93 -11.88
N ASP A 22 2.74 -5.27 -11.61
CA ASP A 22 1.74 -4.26 -11.23
C ASP A 22 2.10 -3.60 -9.89
N GLY A 23 1.81 -2.30 -9.81
CA GLY A 23 2.01 -1.50 -8.61
C GLY A 23 0.73 -1.39 -7.77
N VAL A 24 0.85 -1.63 -6.46
CA VAL A 24 -0.22 -1.41 -5.47
C VAL A 24 0.24 -0.42 -4.42
N LEU A 25 -0.30 0.80 -4.43
CA LEU A 25 -0.04 1.76 -3.37
C LEU A 25 -0.97 1.50 -2.18
N VAL A 26 -0.41 1.31 -1.00
CA VAL A 26 -1.15 1.42 0.28
C VAL A 26 -0.79 2.76 0.87
N CYS A 27 -1.79 3.60 1.17
CA CYS A 27 -1.52 4.98 1.60
C CYS A 27 -2.32 5.42 2.82
N ASP A 28 -1.78 6.44 3.49
CA ASP A 28 -2.44 7.19 4.54
C ASP A 28 -3.61 8.03 3.99
N ALA A 29 -4.37 8.64 4.89
CA ALA A 29 -5.53 9.45 4.52
C ALA A 29 -5.16 10.74 3.76
N GLY A 30 -3.91 11.19 3.79
CA GLY A 30 -3.45 12.46 3.22
C GLY A 30 -2.76 12.35 1.86
N MET A 31 -2.35 11.17 1.43
CA MET A 31 -1.64 10.97 0.16
C MET A 31 -2.49 11.44 -1.04
N PRO A 32 -2.00 12.37 -1.88
CA PRO A 32 -2.70 12.77 -3.09
C PRO A 32 -2.70 11.63 -4.11
N ILE A 33 -3.86 11.34 -4.68
CA ILE A 33 -4.05 10.29 -5.67
C ILE A 33 -4.28 10.95 -7.03
N PRO A 34 -3.36 10.79 -8.02
CA PRO A 34 -3.55 11.30 -9.37
C PRO A 34 -4.60 10.48 -10.13
N ASP A 35 -5.06 11.00 -11.27
CA ASP A 35 -5.91 10.24 -12.19
C ASP A 35 -5.16 9.02 -12.75
N GLY A 36 -5.89 7.93 -13.00
CA GLY A 36 -5.37 6.72 -13.65
C GLY A 36 -5.55 5.44 -12.81
N PRO A 37 -4.94 5.33 -11.62
CA PRO A 37 -5.06 4.15 -10.78
C PRO A 37 -6.50 3.87 -10.35
N ARG A 38 -6.85 2.59 -10.21
CA ARG A 38 -8.09 2.21 -9.53
C ARG A 38 -7.95 2.54 -8.05
N VAL A 39 -8.95 3.18 -7.45
CA VAL A 39 -8.95 3.51 -6.02
C VAL A 39 -9.94 2.64 -5.26
N VAL A 40 -9.48 2.04 -4.18
CA VAL A 40 -10.32 1.44 -3.14
C VAL A 40 -10.08 2.24 -1.87
N ASP A 41 -11.04 3.11 -1.53
CA ASP A 41 -10.99 3.90 -0.31
C ASP A 41 -11.63 3.13 0.85
N LEU A 42 -10.80 2.74 1.82
CA LEU A 42 -11.22 2.06 3.04
C LEU A 42 -11.33 3.02 4.24
N ALA A 43 -10.93 4.28 4.08
CA ALA A 43 -10.87 5.22 5.18
C ALA A 43 -12.28 5.45 5.75
N PHE A 44 -12.50 5.01 6.99
CA PHE A 44 -13.76 5.24 7.70
C PHE A 44 -13.64 6.40 8.68
N ARG A 45 -12.57 6.41 9.48
CA ARG A 45 -12.23 7.45 10.46
C ARG A 45 -10.72 7.58 10.53
N ALA A 46 -10.23 8.68 11.09
CA ALA A 46 -8.80 8.83 11.39
C ALA A 46 -8.33 7.65 12.27
N GLY A 47 -7.32 6.93 11.79
CA GLY A 47 -6.77 5.70 12.35
C GLY A 47 -7.52 4.41 12.00
N THR A 48 -8.58 4.42 11.18
CA THR A 48 -9.41 3.22 10.93
C THR A 48 -9.83 3.04 9.46
N PRO A 49 -9.43 1.93 8.81
CA PRO A 49 -8.46 0.93 9.28
C PRO A 49 -7.05 1.51 9.35
N SER A 50 -6.17 0.93 10.17
CA SER A 50 -4.77 1.36 10.28
C SER A 50 -3.98 0.97 9.03
N PHE A 51 -2.86 1.64 8.79
CA PHE A 51 -1.95 1.28 7.69
C PHE A 51 -1.41 -0.15 7.87
N ALA A 52 -1.08 -0.53 9.11
CA ALA A 52 -0.55 -1.85 9.42
C ALA A 52 -1.55 -2.97 9.12
N GLU A 53 -2.80 -2.82 9.53
CA GLU A 53 -3.85 -3.82 9.32
C GLU A 53 -4.10 -4.05 7.82
N VAL A 54 -4.15 -2.98 7.03
CA VAL A 54 -4.35 -3.11 5.58
C VAL A 54 -3.13 -3.67 4.89
N LEU A 55 -1.92 -3.25 5.27
CA LEU A 55 -0.68 -3.77 4.69
C LEU A 55 -0.54 -5.27 4.95
N ASP A 56 -0.66 -5.71 6.21
CA ASP A 56 -0.53 -7.13 6.56
C ASP A 56 -1.59 -7.98 5.82
N GLY A 57 -2.85 -7.53 5.76
CA GLY A 57 -3.90 -8.23 5.03
C GLY A 57 -3.66 -8.33 3.51
N LEU A 58 -2.99 -7.35 2.91
CA LEU A 58 -2.58 -7.40 1.50
C LEU A 58 -1.42 -8.36 1.28
N LEU A 59 -0.42 -8.36 2.17
CA LEU A 59 0.74 -9.25 2.09
C LEU A 59 0.38 -10.72 2.32
N ASP A 60 -0.70 -11.00 3.03
CA ASP A 60 -1.24 -12.36 3.19
C ASP A 60 -1.84 -12.94 1.90
N GLU A 61 -2.28 -12.09 0.95
CA GLU A 61 -2.91 -12.53 -0.31
C GLU A 61 -2.06 -12.27 -1.56
N LEU A 62 -1.07 -11.38 -1.50
CA LEU A 62 -0.28 -10.97 -2.65
C LEU A 62 1.15 -11.51 -2.56
N VAL A 63 1.65 -11.99 -3.69
CA VAL A 63 3.09 -12.18 -3.87
C VAL A 63 3.71 -10.83 -4.19
N ILE A 64 4.58 -10.35 -3.31
CA ILE A 64 5.28 -9.07 -3.44
C ILE A 64 6.77 -9.34 -3.59
N GLU A 65 7.38 -8.73 -4.60
CA GLU A 65 8.82 -8.87 -4.88
C GLU A 65 9.64 -7.63 -4.49
N GLY A 66 8.98 -6.56 -4.07
CA GLY A 66 9.63 -5.36 -3.61
C GLY A 66 8.65 -4.26 -3.24
N GLY A 67 9.17 -3.23 -2.57
CA GLY A 67 8.39 -2.07 -2.18
C GLY A 67 9.16 -0.77 -2.38
N THR A 68 8.44 0.35 -2.49
CA THR A 68 9.02 1.69 -2.44
C THR A 68 8.26 2.56 -1.46
N ALA A 69 8.97 3.18 -0.51
CA ALA A 69 8.39 4.11 0.47
C ALA A 69 9.19 5.43 0.52
N ALA A 70 8.61 6.44 1.18
CA ALA A 70 9.26 7.73 1.36
C ALA A 70 10.34 7.64 2.45
N ASP A 71 11.56 8.12 2.22
CA ASP A 71 12.65 8.09 3.22
C ASP A 71 12.32 8.91 4.48
N GLU A 72 11.50 9.97 4.32
CA GLU A 72 10.98 10.82 5.39
C GLU A 72 10.22 10.03 6.47
N ILE A 73 9.70 8.83 6.13
CA ILE A 73 9.01 7.94 7.08
C ILE A 73 9.87 7.62 8.30
N ARG A 74 11.19 7.47 8.14
CA ARG A 74 12.09 7.10 9.24
C ARG A 74 12.13 8.14 10.35
N ALA A 75 12.10 9.42 9.98
CA ALA A 75 12.15 10.52 10.93
C ALA A 75 10.75 10.86 11.47
N ALA A 76 9.75 10.88 10.60
CA ALA A 76 8.43 11.38 10.93
C ALA A 76 7.47 10.30 11.47
N ASN A 77 7.71 9.03 11.15
CA ASN A 77 6.88 7.91 11.58
C ASN A 77 7.71 6.61 11.74
N PRO A 78 8.58 6.54 12.77
CA PRO A 78 9.49 5.41 12.97
C PRO A 78 8.79 4.05 13.11
N GLU A 79 7.56 4.03 13.61
CA GLU A 79 6.76 2.80 13.75
C GLU A 79 6.35 2.25 12.38
N ALA A 80 5.82 3.11 11.49
CA ALA A 80 5.49 2.70 10.13
C ALA A 80 6.76 2.34 9.33
N ALA A 81 7.87 3.05 9.56
CA ALA A 81 9.17 2.73 8.96
C ALA A 81 9.63 1.31 9.35
N ALA A 82 9.63 1.01 10.65
CA ALA A 82 10.01 -0.31 11.15
C ALA A 82 9.08 -1.40 10.60
N LEU A 83 7.78 -1.12 10.49
CA LEU A 83 6.83 -2.05 9.89
C LEU A 83 7.19 -2.36 8.44
N VAL A 84 7.30 -1.36 7.56
CA VAL A 84 7.57 -1.61 6.13
C VAL A 84 8.93 -2.26 5.91
N GLU A 85 9.96 -1.86 6.66
CA GLU A 85 11.29 -2.47 6.59
C GLU A 85 11.26 -3.93 7.05
N SER A 86 10.44 -4.28 8.05
CA SER A 86 10.29 -5.66 8.52
C SER A 86 9.52 -6.56 7.55
N ARG A 87 8.56 -5.99 6.80
CA ARG A 87 7.66 -6.73 5.92
C ARG A 87 8.18 -6.87 4.50
N LEU A 88 9.07 -5.96 4.09
CA LEU A 88 9.55 -5.86 2.71
C LEU A 88 11.09 -5.86 2.72
N PRO A 89 11.74 -7.04 2.64
CA PRO A 89 13.20 -7.13 2.58
C PRO A 89 13.81 -6.35 1.40
N GLU A 90 13.11 -6.31 0.26
CA GLU A 90 13.47 -5.57 -0.95
C GLU A 90 12.78 -4.18 -0.98
N LEU A 91 12.89 -3.44 0.12
CA LEU A 91 12.36 -2.07 0.23
C LEU A 91 13.37 -1.04 -0.28
N ARG A 92 12.92 -0.19 -1.21
CA ARG A 92 13.63 1.01 -1.64
C ARG A 92 13.04 2.24 -0.97
N LEU A 93 13.89 3.12 -0.47
CA LEU A 93 13.48 4.44 -0.01
C LEU A 93 13.84 5.52 -1.03
N VAL A 94 12.89 6.43 -1.24
CA VAL A 94 12.99 7.56 -2.16
C VAL A 94 12.43 8.82 -1.49
N PRO A 95 12.74 10.03 -1.98
CA PRO A 95 12.06 11.23 -1.50
C PRO A 95 10.54 11.14 -1.71
N HIS A 96 9.74 11.71 -0.82
CA HIS A 96 8.28 11.66 -0.91
C HIS A 96 7.72 12.20 -2.24
N GLU A 97 8.37 13.21 -2.82
CA GLU A 97 8.02 13.72 -4.16
C GLU A 97 8.19 12.67 -5.26
N GLU A 98 9.19 11.81 -5.18
CA GLU A 98 9.36 10.70 -6.12
C GLU A 98 8.29 9.64 -5.91
N LEU A 99 7.97 9.29 -4.66
CA LEU A 99 6.88 8.34 -4.37
C LEU A 99 5.53 8.82 -4.96
N LYS A 100 5.23 10.12 -4.85
CA LYS A 100 4.04 10.72 -5.48
C LYS A 100 4.06 10.57 -7.00
N ARG A 101 5.21 10.79 -7.65
CA ARG A 101 5.34 10.58 -9.11
C ARG A 101 5.09 9.14 -9.51
N LEU A 102 5.62 8.18 -8.75
CA LEU A 102 5.43 6.75 -9.02
C LEU A 102 3.96 6.30 -8.86
N THR A 103 3.16 7.03 -8.08
CA THR A 103 1.76 6.69 -7.81
C THR A 103 0.89 6.69 -9.07
N SER A 104 1.17 7.53 -10.07
CA SER A 104 0.40 7.54 -11.32
C SER A 104 0.55 6.27 -12.15
N GLY A 105 1.64 5.52 -11.93
CA GLY A 105 1.88 4.22 -12.56
C GLY A 105 1.28 3.05 -11.78
N ALA A 106 0.73 3.27 -10.58
CA ALA A 106 0.11 2.21 -9.80
C ALA A 106 -1.15 1.70 -10.50
N ARG A 107 -1.34 0.38 -10.49
CA ARG A 107 -2.57 -0.26 -10.96
C ARG A 107 -3.71 -0.04 -9.96
N LEU A 108 -3.37 -0.07 -8.68
CA LEU A 108 -4.31 0.03 -7.57
C LEU A 108 -3.76 0.96 -6.48
N VAL A 109 -4.64 1.78 -5.91
CA VAL A 109 -4.41 2.53 -4.67
C VAL A 109 -5.43 2.07 -3.63
N VAL A 110 -4.93 1.68 -2.46
CA VAL A 110 -5.72 1.32 -1.28
C VAL A 110 -5.51 2.39 -0.23
N ARG A 111 -6.51 3.27 -0.08
CA ARG A 111 -6.45 4.34 0.91
C ARG A 111 -6.92 3.82 2.26
N THR A 112 -6.08 3.98 3.27
CA THR A 112 -6.37 3.58 4.65
C THR A 112 -6.89 4.77 5.47
N GLY A 113 -7.36 4.49 6.68
CA GLY A 113 -7.68 5.55 7.64
C GLY A 113 -6.45 6.13 8.34
N GLU A 114 -5.24 5.65 8.05
CA GLU A 114 -4.03 6.07 8.77
C GLU A 114 -3.85 7.59 8.76
N ALA A 115 -3.59 8.15 9.93
CA ALA A 115 -3.54 9.59 10.17
C ALA A 115 -2.16 10.05 10.66
N ARG A 116 -1.15 9.18 10.55
CA ARG A 116 0.26 9.48 10.83
C ARG A 116 1.01 9.75 9.53
N PRO A 117 2.03 10.64 9.56
CA PRO A 117 2.73 11.05 8.35
C PRO A 117 3.42 9.90 7.62
N TYR A 118 3.47 10.00 6.29
CA TYR A 118 4.28 9.18 5.38
C TYR A 118 4.03 7.67 5.46
N ALA A 119 2.89 7.23 5.99
CA ALA A 119 2.52 5.82 6.02
C ALA A 119 2.00 5.38 4.64
N ASN A 120 2.94 5.32 3.69
CA ASN A 120 2.69 5.06 2.28
C ASN A 120 3.74 4.10 1.74
N VAL A 121 3.31 3.04 1.05
CA VAL A 121 4.22 2.10 0.38
C VAL A 121 3.62 1.65 -0.95
N LEU A 122 4.42 1.76 -2.02
CA LEU A 122 4.11 1.21 -3.33
C LEU A 122 4.69 -0.21 -3.41
N LEU A 123 3.83 -1.20 -3.34
CA LEU A 123 4.17 -2.61 -3.48
C LEU A 123 4.29 -2.97 -4.97
N ARG A 124 5.26 -3.84 -5.32
CA ARG A 124 5.41 -4.40 -6.66
C ARG A 124 5.04 -5.88 -6.64
N CYS A 125 4.03 -6.25 -7.43
CA CYS A 125 3.56 -7.63 -7.53
C CYS A 125 4.61 -8.53 -8.17
N GLY A 126 4.92 -9.64 -7.51
CA GLY A 126 5.80 -10.69 -7.99
C GLY A 126 5.03 -11.81 -8.71
N VAL A 127 5.70 -12.95 -8.84
CA VAL A 127 5.15 -14.19 -9.39
C VAL A 127 5.42 -15.33 -8.41
N PHE A 128 4.49 -16.29 -8.30
CA PHE A 128 4.56 -17.39 -7.33
C PHE A 128 5.33 -18.62 -7.83
N PHE A 129 5.87 -18.60 -9.06
CA PHE A 129 6.55 -19.71 -9.73
C PHE A 129 7.90 -19.29 -10.33
#